data_AF-A0A7S1KH08-F1
#
_entry.id   AF-A0A7S1KH08-F1
#
_cell.length_a   1.000
_cell.length_b   1.000
_cell.length_c   1.000
_cell.angle_alpha   90.00
_cell.angle_beta   90.00
_cell.angle_gamma   90.00
#
_symmetry.space_group_name_H-M   'P 1'
#
loop_
_entity.id
_entity.type
_entity.pdbx_description
1 polymer ?
#
loop_
_entity_poly.entity_id
_entity_poly.type
_entity_poly.pdbx_seq_one_letter_code
_entity_poly.pdbx_strand_id
1 'polypeptide(L)'
;LGIHLGGRRIHCFKAVAPAEVETLDSHRQERTALRQAKDRLMRLAKEGYIMPDSQDAKDMPKGDMKRREAAWAEKKVKLKNPNYAINPLRLSIRNLPLSVDPNGLRSAITS
;
A
#
# COMPACT_ATOMS: atom_id res chain seq x y z
N LEU A 1 -17.31 -24.54 3.60
CA LEU A 1 -17.52 -25.94 4.04
C LEU A 1 -16.17 -26.55 4.41
N GLY A 2 -16.09 -27.33 5.49
CA GLY A 2 -14.89 -28.05 5.92
C GLY A 2 -15.20 -29.52 6.18
N ILE A 3 -14.16 -30.33 6.36
CA ILE A 3 -14.31 -31.78 6.60
C ILE A 3 -14.73 -31.98 8.07
N HIS A 4 -15.75 -32.81 8.30
CA HIS A 4 -16.24 -33.16 9.63
C HIS A 4 -16.28 -34.69 9.77
N LEU A 5 -15.88 -35.21 10.93
CA LEU A 5 -15.92 -36.63 11.29
C LEU A 5 -16.63 -36.77 12.63
N GLY A 6 -17.73 -37.53 12.68
CA GLY A 6 -18.51 -37.73 13.92
C GLY A 6 -18.99 -36.42 14.56
N GLY A 7 -19.34 -35.40 13.77
CA GLY A 7 -19.79 -34.09 14.27
C GLY A 7 -18.66 -33.14 14.70
N ARG A 8 -17.39 -33.57 14.67
CA ARG A 8 -16.23 -32.71 14.94
C ARG A 8 -15.56 -32.27 13.65
N ARG A 9 -15.16 -31.00 13.59
CA ARG A 9 -14.40 -30.46 12.46
C ARG A 9 -12.96 -30.93 12.53
N ILE A 10 -12.45 -31.48 11.43
CA ILE A 10 -11.06 -31.94 11.32
C ILE A 10 -10.24 -30.99 10.45
N HIS A 11 -9.01 -30.74 10.90
CA HIS A 11 -8.01 -30.02 10.14
C HIS A 11 -7.20 -31.01 9.31
N CYS A 12 -7.46 -31.06 8.01
CA CYS A 12 -6.71 -31.91 7.08
C CYS A 12 -5.66 -31.08 6.37
N PHE A 13 -4.43 -31.59 6.30
CA PHE A 13 -3.33 -31.00 5.53
C PHE A 13 -2.98 -31.93 4.36
N LYS A 14 -2.43 -31.39 3.27
CA LYS A 14 -1.91 -32.20 2.16
C LYS A 14 -0.76 -33.05 2.71
N ALA A 15 -0.86 -34.38 2.58
CA ALA A 15 0.26 -35.25 2.85
C ALA A 15 1.36 -34.99 1.81
N VAL A 16 2.59 -34.79 2.27
CA VAL A 16 3.76 -34.53 1.42
C VAL A 16 4.90 -35.45 1.82
N ALA A 17 5.68 -35.87 0.83
CA ALA A 17 6.87 -36.67 1.06
C ALA A 17 7.92 -35.81 1.80
N PRO A 18 8.79 -36.42 2.63
CA PRO A 18 9.81 -35.68 3.38
C PRO A 18 10.69 -34.78 2.51
N ALA A 19 11.03 -35.22 1.30
CA ALA A 19 11.82 -34.46 0.33
C ALA A 19 11.11 -33.19 -0.20
N GLU A 20 9.78 -33.16 -0.20
CA GLU A 20 9.00 -32.01 -0.69
C GLU A 20 8.80 -30.93 0.39
N VAL A 21 9.01 -31.27 1.67
CA VAL A 21 8.75 -30.36 2.81
C VAL A 21 9.57 -29.09 2.71
N GLU A 22 10.88 -29.20 2.44
CA GLU A 22 11.78 -28.04 2.36
C GLU A 22 11.38 -27.07 1.25
N THR A 23 10.96 -27.60 0.08
CA THR A 23 10.52 -26.79 -1.06
C THR A 23 9.22 -26.04 -0.78
N LEU A 24 8.29 -26.66 -0.05
CA LEU A 24 7.03 -26.02 0.31
C LEU A 24 7.24 -24.94 1.37
N ASP A 25 8.14 -25.17 2.31
CA ASP A 25 8.48 -24.18 3.34
C ASP A 25 9.23 -22.98 2.74
N SER A 26 10.17 -23.20 1.82
CA SER A 26 10.84 -22.09 1.11
C SER A 26 9.85 -21.25 0.31
N HIS A 27 8.96 -21.86 -0.47
CA HIS A 27 7.91 -21.14 -1.20
C HIS A 27 6.94 -20.40 -0.26
N ARG A 28 6.62 -20.98 0.89
CA ARG A 28 5.79 -20.28 1.90
C ARG A 28 6.53 -19.07 2.46
N GLN A 29 7.81 -19.19 2.77
CA GLN A 29 8.64 -18.08 3.27
C GLN A 29 8.76 -16.98 2.22
N GLU A 30 9.06 -17.32 0.96
CA GLU A 30 9.11 -16.37 -0.16
C GLU A 30 7.79 -15.62 -0.32
N ARG A 31 6.65 -16.32 -0.36
CA ARG A 31 5.33 -15.69 -0.46
C ARG A 31 5.05 -14.75 0.70
N THR A 32 5.48 -15.13 1.90
CA THR A 32 5.32 -14.30 3.10
C THR A 32 6.19 -13.05 3.00
N ALA A 33 7.44 -13.18 2.56
CA ALA A 33 8.35 -12.05 2.35
C ALA A 33 7.84 -11.09 1.27
N LEU A 34 7.36 -11.61 0.13
CA LEU A 34 6.75 -10.80 -0.93
C LEU A 34 5.52 -10.05 -0.43
N ARG A 35 4.66 -10.70 0.35
CA ARG A 35 3.48 -10.06 0.94
C ARG A 35 3.89 -8.92 1.88
N GLN A 36 4.84 -9.17 2.78
CA GLN A 36 5.35 -8.15 3.68
C GLN A 36 5.97 -6.97 2.92
N ALA A 37 6.72 -7.23 1.85
CA ALA A 37 7.27 -6.19 0.99
C ALA A 37 6.17 -5.34 0.34
N LYS A 38 5.11 -5.98 -0.18
CA LYS A 38 3.94 -5.29 -0.73
C LYS A 38 3.23 -4.45 0.33
N ASP A 39 3.03 -4.98 1.53
CA ASP A 39 2.36 -4.26 2.62
C ASP A 39 3.17 -3.02 3.06
N ARG A 40 4.50 -3.14 3.12
CA ARG A 40 5.41 -2.00 3.34
C ARG A 40 5.22 -0.91 2.28
N LEU A 41 5.16 -1.30 1.00
CA LEU A 41 4.94 -0.35 -0.09
C LEU A 41 3.55 0.30 -0.03
N MET A 42 2.51 -0.45 0.34
CA MET A 42 1.15 0.10 0.49
C MET A 42 1.04 1.16 1.58
N ARG A 43 1.90 1.12 2.61
CA ARG A 43 1.99 2.19 3.60
C ARG A 43 2.45 3.51 2.97
N LEU A 44 3.45 3.48 2.09
CA LEU A 44 3.93 4.66 1.35
C LEU A 44 2.83 5.30 0.50
N ALA A 45 1.90 4.50 -0.04
CA ALA A 45 0.75 5.05 -0.75
C ALA A 45 -0.19 5.88 0.14
N LYS A 46 -0.21 5.64 1.45
CA LYS A 46 -1.04 6.38 2.41
C LYS A 46 -0.30 7.57 3.04
N GLU A 47 1.01 7.67 2.89
CA GLU A 47 1.78 8.79 3.42
C GLU A 47 1.31 10.12 2.79
N GLY A 48 1.21 11.16 3.62
CA GLY A 48 0.71 12.48 3.23
C GLY A 48 -0.81 12.58 3.04
N TYR A 49 -1.57 11.49 3.25
CA TYR A 49 -3.03 11.56 3.30
C TYR A 49 -3.49 12.18 4.63
N ILE A 50 -4.25 13.27 4.53
CA ILE A 50 -4.83 13.95 5.68
C ILE A 50 -6.25 13.41 5.87
N MET A 51 -6.53 12.87 7.05
CA MET A 51 -7.85 12.35 7.39
C MET A 51 -8.80 13.54 7.67
N PRO A 52 -10.06 13.53 7.20
CA PRO A 52 -10.95 14.68 7.39
C PRO A 52 -11.24 15.07 8.86
N ASP A 53 -11.08 14.14 9.78
CA ASP A 53 -11.26 14.30 11.23
C ASP A 53 -9.95 14.64 11.97
N SER A 54 -8.80 14.67 11.27
CA SER A 54 -7.51 14.96 11.91
C SER A 54 -7.40 16.43 12.29
N GLN A 55 -6.49 16.72 13.23
CA GLN A 55 -6.20 18.11 13.61
C GLN A 55 -5.72 18.94 12.41
N ASP A 56 -4.86 18.35 11.56
CA ASP A 56 -4.35 18.99 10.35
C ASP A 56 -5.44 19.40 9.35
N ALA A 57 -6.60 18.72 9.38
CA ALA A 57 -7.72 19.05 8.50
C ALA A 57 -8.53 20.26 9.01
N LYS A 58 -8.53 20.54 10.33
CA LYS A 58 -9.36 21.59 10.93
C LYS A 58 -8.97 22.99 10.46
N ASP A 59 -7.67 23.23 10.30
CA ASP A 59 -7.13 24.52 9.90
C ASP A 59 -7.08 24.70 8.37
N MET A 60 -7.54 23.69 7.61
CA MET A 60 -7.45 23.68 6.16
C MET A 60 -8.72 24.27 5.49
N PRO A 61 -8.58 25.08 4.42
CA PRO A 61 -9.72 25.53 3.65
C PRO A 61 -10.53 24.36 3.05
N LYS A 62 -11.85 24.46 3.08
CA LYS A 62 -12.76 23.43 2.51
C LYS A 62 -12.46 23.09 1.05
N GLY A 63 -12.05 24.10 0.26
CA GLY A 63 -11.67 23.91 -1.14
C GLY A 63 -10.43 23.02 -1.32
N ASP A 64 -9.42 23.17 -0.45
CA ASP A 64 -8.20 22.37 -0.48
C ASP A 64 -8.46 20.93 -0.01
N MET A 65 -9.30 20.75 1.02
CA MET A 65 -9.74 19.42 1.45
C MET A 65 -10.43 18.66 0.31
N LYS A 66 -11.35 19.32 -0.41
CA LYS A 66 -12.03 18.70 -1.57
C LYS A 66 -11.05 18.29 -2.66
N ARG A 67 -10.02 19.10 -2.95
CA ARG A 67 -8.97 18.76 -3.92
C ARG A 67 -8.15 17.56 -3.46
N ARG A 68 -7.81 17.47 -2.17
CA ARG A 68 -7.09 16.34 -1.58
C ARG A 68 -7.91 15.04 -1.61
N GLU A 69 -9.20 15.11 -1.33
CA GLU A 69 -10.12 13.98 -1.42
C GLU A 69 -10.24 13.44 -2.84
N ALA A 70 -10.43 14.34 -3.83
CA ALA A 70 -10.47 13.96 -5.24
C ALA A 70 -9.16 13.31 -5.69
N ALA A 71 -8.02 13.90 -5.30
CA ALA A 71 -6.69 13.37 -5.54
C ALA A 71 -6.52 11.95 -4.96
N TRP A 72 -7.04 11.71 -3.76
CA TRP A 72 -6.99 10.42 -3.09
C TRP A 72 -7.90 9.38 -3.76
N ALA A 73 -9.10 9.77 -4.19
CA ALA A 73 -10.01 8.91 -4.92
C ALA A 73 -9.40 8.42 -6.24
N GLU A 74 -8.79 9.32 -7.01
CA GLU A 74 -8.07 8.98 -8.24
C GLU A 74 -6.91 8.01 -7.97
N LYS A 75 -6.11 8.27 -6.91
CA LYS A 75 -5.00 7.40 -6.50
C LYS A 75 -5.50 6.01 -6.11
N LYS A 76 -6.61 5.91 -5.37
CA LYS A 76 -7.24 4.62 -5.01
C LYS A 76 -7.65 3.82 -6.24
N VAL A 77 -8.21 4.47 -7.27
CA VAL A 77 -8.56 3.80 -8.53
C VAL A 77 -7.31 3.25 -9.21
N LYS A 78 -6.24 4.05 -9.31
CA LYS A 78 -4.96 3.63 -9.91
C LYS A 78 -4.33 2.45 -9.16
N LEU A 79 -4.35 2.46 -7.83
CA LEU A 79 -3.78 1.38 -6.99
C LEU A 79 -4.54 0.05 -7.08
N LYS A 80 -5.76 0.02 -7.62
CA LYS A 80 -6.46 -1.24 -7.92
C LYS A 80 -5.85 -1.95 -9.13
N ASN A 81 -5.19 -1.22 -10.03
CA ASN A 81 -4.55 -1.79 -11.19
C ASN A 81 -3.19 -2.43 -10.79
N PRO A 82 -2.97 -3.73 -11.03
CA PRO A 82 -1.71 -4.40 -10.69
C PRO A 82 -0.48 -3.82 -11.42
N ASN A 83 -0.67 -3.15 -12.57
CA ASN A 83 0.41 -2.48 -13.29
C ASN A 83 0.88 -1.19 -12.59
N TYR A 84 0.13 -0.70 -11.60
CA TYR A 84 0.46 0.51 -10.86
C TYR A 84 1.30 0.15 -9.61
N ALA A 85 2.61 0.08 -9.78
CA ALA A 85 3.54 -0.19 -8.69
C ALA A 85 3.90 1.08 -7.90
N ILE A 86 4.03 0.94 -6.58
CA ILE A 86 4.50 2.00 -5.69
C ILE A 86 6.03 1.93 -5.66
N ASN A 87 6.69 3.01 -6.08
CA ASN A 87 8.14 3.12 -6.04
C ASN A 87 8.55 4.00 -4.84
N PRO A 88 9.37 3.49 -3.89
CA PRO A 88 9.77 4.24 -2.71
C PRO A 88 10.63 5.48 -3.01
N LEU A 89 11.25 5.53 -4.19
CA LEU A 89 12.10 6.64 -4.62
C LEU A 89 11.35 7.67 -5.48
N ARG A 90 10.03 7.52 -5.65
CA ARG A 90 9.21 8.44 -6.45
C ARG A 90 8.13 9.08 -5.60
N LEU A 91 8.25 10.38 -5.41
CA LEU A 91 7.25 11.21 -4.75
C LEU A 91 6.35 11.89 -5.79
N SER A 92 5.04 11.92 -5.52
CA SER A 92 4.06 12.66 -6.32
C SER A 92 3.58 13.88 -5.54
N ILE A 93 4.05 15.05 -5.92
CA ILE A 93 3.67 16.33 -5.30
C ILE A 93 2.53 16.96 -6.13
N ARG A 94 1.52 17.52 -5.47
CA ARG A 94 0.33 18.14 -6.09
C ARG A 94 0.11 19.53 -5.52
N ASN A 95 -0.67 20.35 -6.22
CA ASN A 95 -1.04 21.71 -5.81
C ASN A 95 0.18 22.64 -5.64
N LEU A 96 1.16 22.54 -6.56
CA LEU A 96 2.29 23.46 -6.59
C LEU A 96 1.83 24.82 -7.16
N PRO A 97 2.29 25.95 -6.56
CA PRO A 97 2.10 27.27 -7.15
C PRO A 97 2.74 27.37 -8.53
N LEU A 98 2.20 28.23 -9.39
CA LEU A 98 2.72 28.49 -10.74
C LEU A 98 4.14 29.08 -10.73
N SER A 99 4.56 29.70 -9.63
CA SER A 99 5.90 30.26 -9.46
C SER A 99 6.97 29.20 -9.16
N VAL A 100 6.59 27.96 -8.87
CA VAL A 100 7.55 26.90 -8.51
C VAL A 100 8.11 26.23 -9.77
N ASP A 101 9.38 26.49 -10.04
CA ASP A 101 10.15 25.85 -11.11
C ASP A 101 10.74 24.49 -10.66
N PRO A 102 10.94 23.50 -11.57
CA PRO A 102 11.57 22.23 -11.23
C PRO A 102 12.97 22.35 -10.59
N ASN A 103 13.75 23.39 -10.89
CA ASN A 103 15.04 23.59 -10.24
C ASN A 103 14.87 24.01 -8.78
N GLY A 104 13.94 24.94 -8.50
CA GLY A 104 13.61 25.35 -7.13
C GLY A 104 13.09 24.17 -6.30
N LEU A 105 12.26 23.32 -6.90
CA LEU A 105 11.76 22.11 -6.22
C LEU A 105 12.89 21.11 -5.90
N ARG A 106 13.86 20.93 -6.79
CA ARG A 106 15.01 20.04 -6.56
C ARG A 106 15.91 20.54 -5.43
N SER A 107 16.19 21.84 -5.41
CA SER A 107 16.99 22.46 -4.36
C SER A 107 16.36 22.29 -2.98
N ALA A 108 15.03 22.45 -2.87
CA ALA A 108 14.29 22.31 -1.61
C ALA A 108 14.24 20.87 -1.07
N ILE A 109 14.50 19.85 -1.89
CA ILE A 109 14.48 18.43 -1.49
C ILE A 109 15.89 17.93 -1.11
N THR A 110 16.93 18.58 -1.63
CA THR A 110 18.34 18.14 -1.44
C THR A 110 19.02 18.84 -0.27
N SER A 111 18.41 19.90 0.28
CA SER A 111 18.88 20.61 1.48
C SER A 111 18.48 19.87 2.75
#